data_AF-A0A947C1T1-F1
#
_entry.id   AF-A0A947C1T1-F1
#
_cell.length_a   1.000
_cell.length_b   1.000
_cell.length_c   1.000
_cell.angle_alpha   90.00
_cell.angle_beta   90.00
_cell.angle_gamma   90.00
#
_symmetry.space_group_name_H-M   'P 1'
#
loop_
_entity.id
_entity.type
_entity.pdbx_description
1 polymer ?
#
loop_
_entity_poly.entity_id
_entity_poly.type
_entity_poly.pdbx_seq_one_letter_code
_entity_poly.pdbx_strand_id
1 'polypeptide(L)'
;MQYKKSHRASLRSNLISLILGLLLLVVMSGCGGSNSNGNPPSQQESIIVNSLLDEDPATAGVVTLRAALANAQPGQRITFDQNLNGETINLTFIDTQHTVLTGEVMGFDDANNISYLVGYYNRDYGKSALFSDKDVFLDASNLSDGITINWQGTDSARVLAVAGDLYLNNVSITGGHSLFDVAIDVGQHSDDQQIATLARGAGLAVWG
;
A
#
# COMPACT_ATOMS: atom_id res chain seq x y z
N MET A 1 -70.05 -25.58 9.66
CA MET A 1 -69.75 -24.59 8.59
C MET A 1 -68.98 -23.45 9.25
N GLN A 2 -67.65 -23.39 9.10
CA GLN A 2 -66.96 -22.73 7.98
C GLN A 2 -67.19 -21.22 7.94
N TYR A 3 -66.26 -20.44 8.50
CA TYR A 3 -65.46 -19.52 7.68
C TYR A 3 -64.04 -19.38 8.26
N LYS A 4 -63.09 -19.00 7.40
CA LYS A 4 -61.64 -19.25 7.55
C LYS A 4 -60.84 -17.96 7.31
N LYS A 5 -59.55 -17.98 7.69
CA LYS A 5 -58.49 -16.95 7.49
C LYS A 5 -58.53 -15.75 8.46
N SER A 6 -57.41 -15.09 8.79
CA SER A 6 -55.97 -15.43 8.77
C SER A 6 -55.18 -14.17 9.14
N HIS A 7 -54.23 -14.22 10.08
CA HIS A 7 -52.82 -13.91 9.79
C HIS A 7 -51.86 -13.96 11.00
N ARG A 8 -50.65 -14.46 10.71
CA ARG A 8 -49.34 -14.09 11.31
C ARG A 8 -49.19 -14.28 12.83
N ALA A 9 -48.86 -15.50 13.23
CA ALA A 9 -48.12 -15.73 14.46
C ALA A 9 -46.68 -15.23 14.31
N SER A 10 -46.22 -14.38 15.23
CA SER A 10 -44.82 -14.00 15.37
C SER A 10 -44.07 -15.11 16.11
N LEU A 11 -42.96 -15.59 15.54
CA LEU A 11 -42.07 -16.52 16.24
C LEU A 11 -41.31 -15.74 17.33
N ARG A 12 -41.70 -15.94 18.58
CA ARG A 12 -40.90 -15.63 19.76
C ARG A 12 -40.73 -16.90 20.57
N SER A 13 -39.51 -17.45 20.58
CA SER A 13 -39.05 -18.38 21.62
C SER A 13 -38.32 -17.50 22.65
N ASN A 14 -38.71 -17.43 23.93
CA ASN A 14 -38.80 -18.50 24.93
C ASN A 14 -37.42 -19.14 25.18
N LEU A 15 -36.94 -19.29 26.43
CA LEU A 15 -37.41 -18.76 27.71
C LEU A 15 -36.27 -18.94 28.75
N ILE A 16 -36.18 -18.04 29.73
CA ILE A 16 -35.80 -18.28 31.15
C ILE A 16 -34.84 -19.45 31.49
N SER A 17 -33.74 -19.10 32.15
CA SER A 17 -33.35 -19.77 33.40
C SER A 17 -32.95 -18.73 34.45
N LEU A 18 -33.37 -18.98 35.69
CA LEU A 18 -33.49 -18.03 36.80
C LEU A 18 -32.69 -18.57 38.01
N ILE A 19 -32.47 -17.71 39.01
CA ILE A 19 -31.99 -18.02 40.37
C ILE A 19 -30.45 -18.14 40.45
N LEU A 20 -29.67 -17.21 41.01
CA LEU A 20 -29.77 -16.29 42.18
C LEU A 20 -29.33 -16.93 43.52
N GLY A 21 -28.09 -16.64 43.91
CA GLY A 21 -27.75 -16.29 45.30
C GLY A 21 -27.02 -17.32 46.16
N LEU A 22 -25.71 -17.10 46.39
CA LEU A 22 -25.20 -16.91 47.75
C LEU A 22 -23.91 -16.05 47.72
N LEU A 23 -23.81 -15.10 48.63
CA LEU A 23 -22.73 -14.12 48.73
C LEU A 23 -21.95 -14.33 50.03
N LEU A 24 -20.61 -14.39 49.97
CA LEU A 24 -19.74 -14.28 51.15
C LEU A 24 -18.37 -13.71 50.73
N LEU A 25 -17.96 -12.65 51.43
CA LEU A 25 -16.75 -11.84 51.18
C LEU A 25 -15.58 -12.25 52.11
N VAL A 26 -14.42 -11.61 51.85
CA VAL A 26 -13.21 -11.40 52.69
C VAL A 26 -11.98 -12.30 52.38
N VAL A 27 -10.73 -11.81 52.22
CA VAL A 27 -10.16 -10.53 51.70
C VAL A 27 -8.62 -10.66 51.45
N MET A 28 -7.96 -9.59 50.98
CA MET A 28 -6.50 -9.32 50.85
C MET A 28 -5.70 -9.73 49.59
N SER A 29 -5.43 -8.69 48.78
CA SER A 29 -4.08 -8.21 48.40
C SER A 29 -3.05 -9.17 47.80
N GLY A 30 -2.93 -9.13 46.46
CA GLY A 30 -1.72 -9.51 45.73
C GLY A 30 -1.34 -8.43 44.71
N CYS A 31 -0.34 -7.60 45.02
CA CYS A 31 0.29 -6.72 44.03
C CYS A 31 1.22 -7.55 43.14
N GLY A 32 0.67 -8.18 42.10
CA GLY A 32 1.45 -8.79 41.02
C GLY A 32 1.63 -7.80 39.88
N GLY A 33 2.86 -7.33 39.65
CA GLY A 33 3.16 -6.47 38.51
C GLY A 33 2.99 -7.25 37.21
N SER A 34 1.91 -6.99 36.47
CA SER A 34 1.73 -7.52 35.13
C SER A 34 2.72 -6.83 34.19
N ASN A 35 3.85 -7.50 33.91
CA ASN A 35 4.60 -7.21 32.71
C ASN A 35 3.64 -7.32 31.52
N SER A 36 3.36 -6.20 30.88
CA SER A 36 2.79 -6.19 29.54
C SER A 36 3.84 -6.78 28.59
N ASN A 37 3.92 -8.11 28.54
CA ASN A 37 4.43 -8.79 27.36
C ASN A 37 3.47 -8.42 26.23
N GLY A 38 3.77 -7.30 25.56
CA GLY A 38 3.22 -7.01 24.26
C GLY A 38 3.53 -8.23 23.41
N ASN A 39 2.47 -8.93 22.98
CA ASN A 39 2.62 -9.93 21.95
C ASN A 39 3.34 -9.21 20.80
N PRO A 40 4.51 -9.69 20.32
CA PRO A 40 5.09 -9.11 19.12
C PRO A 40 4.02 -9.16 18.02
N PRO A 41 3.97 -8.17 17.11
CA PRO A 41 3.09 -8.27 15.95
C PRO A 41 3.35 -9.62 15.30
N SER A 42 2.28 -10.35 15.00
CA SER A 42 2.33 -11.72 14.49
C SER A 42 3.37 -11.80 13.38
N GLN A 43 4.31 -12.74 13.47
CA GLN A 43 5.33 -12.97 12.45
C GLN A 43 4.65 -13.29 11.14
N GLN A 44 4.42 -12.26 10.34
CA GLN A 44 3.79 -12.41 9.05
C GLN A 44 4.82 -12.97 8.09
N GLU A 45 4.52 -14.12 7.51
CA GLU A 45 5.41 -14.79 6.57
C GLU A 45 5.72 -13.84 5.40
N SER A 46 7.00 -13.72 5.04
CA SER A 46 7.42 -12.87 3.93
C SER A 46 6.95 -13.47 2.60
N ILE A 47 6.47 -12.62 1.69
CA ILE A 47 6.24 -13.06 0.30
C ILE A 47 7.61 -13.18 -0.38
N ILE A 48 7.87 -14.31 -1.05
CA ILE A 48 9.12 -14.56 -1.76
C ILE A 48 8.88 -14.37 -3.25
N VAL A 49 9.46 -13.33 -3.85
CA VAL A 49 9.54 -13.15 -5.30
C VAL A 49 10.59 -14.12 -5.85
N ASN A 50 10.22 -14.93 -6.83
CA ASN A 50 11.06 -15.99 -7.39
C ASN A 50 11.20 -15.95 -8.92
N SER A 51 10.85 -14.80 -9.51
CA SER A 51 10.74 -14.61 -10.96
C SER A 51 11.20 -13.22 -11.40
N LEU A 52 11.84 -13.18 -12.57
CA LEU A 52 12.23 -11.94 -13.28
C LEU A 52 11.12 -11.42 -14.22
N LEU A 53 9.99 -12.13 -14.32
CA LEU A 53 8.85 -11.71 -15.13
C LEU A 53 8.14 -10.54 -14.46
N ASP A 54 7.67 -9.59 -15.27
CA ASP A 54 6.88 -8.44 -14.81
C ASP A 54 5.40 -8.81 -14.63
N GLU A 55 4.78 -9.36 -15.68
CA GLU A 55 3.42 -9.91 -15.62
C GLU A 55 3.40 -11.23 -14.86
N ASP A 56 2.41 -11.40 -13.98
CA ASP A 56 2.14 -12.65 -13.27
C ASP A 56 1.75 -13.75 -14.26
N PRO A 57 2.62 -14.74 -14.54
CA PRO A 57 2.20 -15.85 -15.39
C PRO A 57 1.18 -16.67 -14.61
N ALA A 58 0.11 -17.12 -15.25
CA ALA A 58 -0.92 -17.99 -14.62
C ALA A 58 -0.42 -19.42 -14.27
N THR A 59 0.88 -19.57 -14.01
CA THR A 59 1.61 -20.79 -13.64
C THR A 59 1.73 -20.85 -12.12
N ALA A 60 1.15 -21.89 -11.52
CA ALA A 60 1.21 -22.08 -10.07
C ALA A 60 2.66 -22.15 -9.55
N GLY A 61 2.96 -21.42 -8.47
CA GLY A 61 4.27 -21.41 -7.83
C GLY A 61 5.24 -20.33 -8.33
N VAL A 62 4.87 -19.58 -9.38
CA VAL A 62 5.59 -18.35 -9.76
C VAL A 62 5.05 -17.16 -8.97
N VAL A 63 5.94 -16.30 -8.51
CA VAL A 63 5.60 -15.05 -7.81
C VAL A 63 6.47 -13.94 -8.38
N THR A 64 5.84 -13.01 -9.12
CA THR A 64 6.49 -11.79 -9.63
C THR A 64 6.48 -10.69 -8.57
N LEU A 65 7.31 -9.66 -8.75
CA LEU A 65 7.29 -8.48 -7.88
C LEU A 65 5.92 -7.78 -7.89
N ARG A 66 5.27 -7.71 -9.06
CA ARG A 66 3.92 -7.15 -9.23
C ARG A 66 2.89 -7.94 -8.44
N ALA A 67 2.88 -9.27 -8.56
CA ALA A 67 2.00 -10.14 -7.79
C ALA A 67 2.27 -10.03 -6.28
N ALA A 68 3.54 -9.93 -5.86
CA ALA A 68 3.92 -9.77 -4.46
C ALA A 68 3.42 -8.44 -3.87
N LEU A 69 3.60 -7.31 -4.58
CA LEU A 69 3.10 -6.00 -4.15
C LEU A 69 1.57 -5.96 -4.06
N ALA A 70 0.87 -6.55 -5.04
CA ALA A 70 -0.59 -6.63 -5.01
C ALA A 70 -1.10 -7.42 -3.78
N ASN A 71 -0.51 -8.58 -3.49
CA ASN A 71 -0.96 -9.48 -2.42
C ASN A 71 -0.42 -9.15 -1.03
N ALA A 72 0.67 -8.39 -0.91
CA ALA A 72 1.23 -7.98 0.36
C ALA A 72 0.21 -7.23 1.23
N GLN A 73 0.12 -7.58 2.52
CA GLN A 73 -0.58 -6.74 3.49
C GLN A 73 0.32 -5.56 3.89
N PRO A 74 -0.24 -4.45 4.41
CA PRO A 74 0.55 -3.33 4.91
C PRO A 74 1.61 -3.80 5.92
N GLY A 75 2.87 -3.39 5.71
CA GLY A 75 4.01 -3.79 6.55
C GLY A 75 4.57 -5.20 6.33
N GLN A 76 4.00 -6.00 5.41
CA GLN A 76 4.53 -7.31 5.08
C GLN A 76 5.84 -7.19 4.28
N ARG A 77 6.88 -7.93 4.69
CA ARG A 77 8.13 -8.00 3.91
C ARG A 77 7.93 -8.80 2.63
N ILE A 78 8.43 -8.23 1.54
CA ILE A 78 8.67 -8.92 0.27
C ILE A 78 10.18 -9.19 0.22
N THR A 79 10.52 -10.47 0.11
CA THR A 79 11.90 -10.96 -0.03
C THR A 79 12.09 -11.60 -1.40
N PHE A 80 13.33 -11.94 -1.75
CA PHE A 80 13.68 -12.46 -3.06
C PHE A 80 14.36 -13.83 -2.94
N ASP A 81 14.03 -14.75 -3.85
CA ASP A 81 14.68 -16.05 -3.95
C ASP A 81 16.16 -15.91 -4.33
N GLN A 82 16.99 -16.83 -3.85
CA GLN A 82 18.44 -16.85 -4.11
C GLN A 82 18.77 -16.95 -5.60
N ASN A 83 17.87 -17.49 -6.42
CA ASN A 83 18.04 -17.53 -7.88
C ASN A 83 18.00 -16.14 -8.56
N LEU A 84 17.60 -15.07 -7.84
CA LEU A 84 17.58 -13.68 -8.34
C LEU A 84 18.80 -12.86 -7.91
N ASN A 85 19.80 -13.48 -7.28
CA ASN A 85 20.99 -12.78 -6.77
C ASN A 85 21.82 -12.14 -7.90
N GLY A 86 21.90 -10.80 -7.91
CA GLY A 86 22.59 -10.00 -8.92
C GLY A 86 21.77 -9.76 -10.20
N GLU A 87 20.54 -10.26 -10.27
CA GLU A 87 19.69 -10.18 -11.47
C GLU A 87 18.92 -8.85 -11.58
N THR A 88 18.28 -8.64 -12.75
CA THR A 88 17.44 -7.47 -13.02
C THR A 88 16.01 -7.87 -13.39
N ILE A 89 15.04 -7.43 -12.60
CA ILE A 89 13.61 -7.45 -12.94
C ILE A 89 13.36 -6.28 -13.90
N ASN A 90 13.08 -6.58 -15.17
CA ASN A 90 12.74 -5.57 -16.17
C ASN A 90 11.23 -5.40 -16.25
N LEU A 91 10.74 -4.26 -15.76
CA LEU A 91 9.34 -3.86 -15.85
C LEU A 91 9.06 -3.26 -17.23
N THR A 92 8.00 -3.72 -17.88
CA THR A 92 7.55 -3.26 -19.20
C THR A 92 6.08 -2.84 -19.20
N PHE A 93 5.31 -3.25 -18.18
CA PHE A 93 3.90 -2.92 -18.02
C PHE A 93 3.68 -1.76 -17.04
N ILE A 94 2.67 -0.95 -17.34
CA ILE A 94 2.23 0.17 -16.51
C ILE A 94 1.04 -0.28 -15.69
N ASP A 95 1.19 -0.30 -14.36
CA ASP A 95 0.14 -0.73 -13.42
C ASP A 95 -0.99 0.30 -13.38
N THR A 96 -0.60 1.57 -13.22
CA THR A 96 -1.51 2.70 -13.16
C THR A 96 -1.12 3.78 -14.16
N GLN A 97 -2.10 4.25 -14.93
CA GLN A 97 -1.94 5.44 -15.76
C GLN A 97 -1.98 6.74 -14.91
N HIS A 98 -2.56 6.67 -13.71
CA HIS A 98 -2.88 7.81 -12.85
C HIS A 98 -2.46 7.52 -11.40
N THR A 99 -1.26 7.95 -11.04
CA THR A 99 -0.67 7.77 -9.70
C THR A 99 -1.10 8.94 -8.81
N VAL A 100 -2.25 8.84 -8.15
CA VAL A 100 -2.77 9.93 -7.32
C VAL A 100 -2.16 9.92 -5.92
N LEU A 101 -1.39 10.96 -5.57
CA LEU A 101 -0.69 11.12 -4.28
C LEU A 101 -0.91 12.53 -3.72
N THR A 102 -0.74 12.72 -2.41
CA THR A 102 -0.97 14.03 -1.75
C THR A 102 0.22 14.98 -1.97
N GLY A 103 0.12 15.85 -2.96
CA GLY A 103 1.15 16.80 -3.37
C GLY A 103 1.00 18.21 -2.80
N GLU A 104 2.12 18.93 -2.73
CA GLU A 104 2.12 20.38 -2.56
C GLU A 104 1.47 21.05 -3.78
N VAL A 105 0.57 21.99 -3.51
CA VAL A 105 0.05 22.97 -4.49
C VAL A 105 0.56 24.33 -4.06
N MET A 106 1.27 24.99 -4.97
CA MET A 106 1.76 26.34 -4.76
C MET A 106 0.74 27.35 -5.30
N GLY A 107 0.93 28.61 -5.01
CA GLY A 107 0.33 29.74 -5.70
C GLY A 107 1.44 30.68 -6.11
N PHE A 108 1.16 31.56 -7.08
CA PHE A 108 2.11 32.58 -7.51
C PHE A 108 1.45 33.96 -7.46
N ASP A 109 2.12 34.89 -6.80
CA ASP A 109 1.80 36.31 -6.86
C ASP A 109 2.69 36.96 -7.93
N ASP A 110 2.14 37.13 -9.13
CA ASP A 110 2.83 37.75 -10.27
C ASP A 110 3.27 39.20 -9.98
N ALA A 111 2.53 39.94 -9.15
CA ALA A 111 2.82 41.35 -8.88
C ALA A 111 4.05 41.52 -7.99
N ASN A 112 4.30 40.56 -7.09
CA ASN A 112 5.46 40.55 -6.21
C ASN A 112 6.55 39.53 -6.61
N ASN A 113 6.28 38.67 -7.61
CA ASN A 113 7.14 37.57 -8.06
C ASN A 113 7.49 36.59 -6.90
N ILE A 114 6.46 36.15 -6.17
CA ILE A 114 6.58 35.27 -4.99
C ILE A 114 5.73 34.02 -5.19
N SER A 115 6.32 32.84 -4.95
CA SER A 115 5.55 31.61 -4.75
C SER A 115 5.21 31.40 -3.27
N TYR A 116 4.02 30.87 -3.00
CA TYR A 116 3.54 30.56 -1.66
C TYR A 116 2.84 29.19 -1.64
N LEU A 117 2.79 28.52 -0.49
CA LEU A 117 2.06 27.25 -0.36
C LEU A 117 0.55 27.54 -0.28
N VAL A 118 -0.24 26.98 -1.18
CA VAL A 118 -1.72 27.01 -1.11
C VAL A 118 -2.20 25.89 -0.18
N GLY A 119 -1.60 24.70 -0.28
CA GLY A 119 -1.87 23.59 0.61
C GLY A 119 -1.38 22.25 0.06
N TYR A 120 -1.93 21.17 0.63
CA TYR A 120 -1.67 19.79 0.22
C TYR A 120 -2.95 19.21 -0.37
N TYR A 121 -2.89 18.71 -1.61
CA TYR A 121 -4.03 18.21 -2.37
C TYR A 121 -3.66 16.89 -3.04
N ASN A 122 -4.64 16.04 -3.32
CA ASN A 122 -4.40 14.88 -4.17
C ASN A 122 -4.09 15.35 -5.59
N ARG A 123 -2.95 14.94 -6.14
CA ARG A 123 -2.50 15.25 -7.49
C ARG A 123 -2.21 13.95 -8.22
N ASP A 124 -2.55 13.88 -9.50
CA ASP A 124 -2.08 12.79 -10.35
C ASP A 124 -0.61 13.05 -10.73
N TYR A 125 0.24 12.04 -10.51
CA TYR A 125 1.66 12.02 -10.87
C TYR A 125 1.95 11.16 -12.11
N GLY A 126 0.89 10.78 -12.84
CA GLY A 126 0.95 10.07 -14.11
C GLY A 126 1.29 8.60 -13.98
N LYS A 127 2.00 8.07 -14.97
CA LYS A 127 2.20 6.62 -15.15
C LYS A 127 3.25 6.04 -14.21
N SER A 128 2.91 4.94 -13.54
CA SER A 128 3.85 4.14 -12.74
C SER A 128 3.81 2.67 -13.13
N ALA A 129 5.00 2.06 -13.28
CA ALA A 129 5.17 0.65 -13.60
C ALA A 129 4.69 -0.24 -12.45
N LEU A 130 4.86 0.19 -11.19
CA LEU A 130 4.31 -0.41 -9.99
C LEU A 130 3.71 0.67 -9.09
N PHE A 131 2.62 0.36 -8.41
CA PHE A 131 1.98 1.24 -7.42
C PHE A 131 1.64 0.50 -6.12
N SER A 132 1.63 1.21 -4.99
CA SER A 132 1.06 0.75 -3.72
C SER A 132 0.47 1.90 -2.93
N ASP A 133 -0.65 1.62 -2.26
CA ASP A 133 -1.41 2.47 -1.36
C ASP A 133 -1.19 2.13 0.13
N LYS A 134 -0.02 1.53 0.42
CA LYS A 134 0.37 0.93 1.69
C LYS A 134 1.90 0.90 1.81
N ASP A 135 2.41 0.73 3.02
CA ASP A 135 3.86 0.63 3.27
C ASP A 135 4.47 -0.58 2.55
N VAL A 136 5.59 -0.36 1.87
CA VAL A 136 6.30 -1.34 1.05
C VAL A 136 7.67 -1.66 1.66
N PHE A 137 7.93 -2.94 1.93
CA PHE A 137 9.19 -3.43 2.48
C PHE A 137 9.84 -4.43 1.51
N LEU A 138 10.76 -3.96 0.66
CA LEU A 138 11.54 -4.83 -0.23
C LEU A 138 12.90 -5.16 0.40
N ASP A 139 13.11 -6.42 0.76
CA ASP A 139 14.23 -6.89 1.56
C ASP A 139 15.03 -7.98 0.83
N ALA A 140 16.05 -7.55 0.08
CA ALA A 140 16.98 -8.39 -0.66
C ALA A 140 18.28 -8.66 0.11
N SER A 141 18.33 -8.46 1.44
CA SER A 141 19.56 -8.67 2.23
C SER A 141 20.09 -10.11 2.24
N ASN A 142 19.25 -11.08 1.85
CA ASN A 142 19.66 -12.47 1.69
C ASN A 142 20.43 -12.71 0.38
N LEU A 143 20.33 -11.81 -0.60
CA LEU A 143 21.11 -11.82 -1.84
C LEU A 143 22.44 -11.09 -1.57
N SER A 144 23.59 -11.70 -1.88
CA SER A 144 24.90 -11.05 -1.70
C SER A 144 25.13 -9.87 -2.62
N ASP A 145 24.65 -9.98 -3.87
CA ASP A 145 24.83 -9.01 -4.94
C ASP A 145 23.58 -8.15 -5.15
N GLY A 146 22.55 -8.35 -4.30
CA GLY A 146 21.29 -7.63 -4.33
C GLY A 146 20.40 -8.01 -5.51
N ILE A 147 19.49 -7.10 -5.87
CA ILE A 147 18.65 -7.20 -7.07
C ILE A 147 18.38 -5.80 -7.64
N THR A 148 18.24 -5.69 -8.96
CA THR A 148 17.85 -4.45 -9.63
C THR A 148 16.41 -4.52 -10.13
N ILE A 149 15.63 -3.46 -9.93
CA ILE A 149 14.32 -3.27 -10.55
C ILE A 149 14.45 -2.12 -11.55
N ASN A 150 14.20 -2.42 -12.82
CA ASN A 150 14.46 -1.52 -13.94
C ASN A 150 13.18 -1.22 -14.72
N TRP A 151 12.95 0.03 -15.11
CA TRP A 151 11.94 0.36 -16.13
C TRP A 151 12.53 0.19 -17.54
N GLN A 152 11.89 -0.65 -18.35
CA GLN A 152 12.25 -0.95 -19.74
C GLN A 152 11.06 -0.83 -20.71
N GLY A 153 9.88 -0.38 -20.26
CA GLY A 153 8.74 -0.15 -21.13
C GLY A 153 8.95 1.01 -22.12
N THR A 154 8.11 1.06 -23.16
CA THR A 154 8.24 2.03 -24.28
C THR A 154 7.82 3.44 -23.91
N ASP A 155 6.80 3.56 -23.07
CA ASP A 155 6.31 4.82 -22.53
C ASP A 155 7.23 5.27 -21.39
N SER A 156 7.26 6.57 -21.12
CA SER A 156 7.90 7.07 -19.90
C SER A 156 6.96 6.85 -18.71
N ALA A 157 7.44 6.12 -17.69
CA ALA A 157 6.74 5.85 -16.43
C ALA A 157 7.75 5.79 -15.28
N ARG A 158 7.28 5.95 -14.04
CA ARG A 158 8.09 5.67 -12.82
C ARG A 158 8.28 4.16 -12.66
N VAL A 159 9.33 3.72 -11.98
CA VAL A 159 9.53 2.31 -11.60
C VAL A 159 8.53 1.92 -10.50
N LEU A 160 8.44 2.72 -9.45
CA LEU A 160 7.57 2.45 -8.30
C LEU A 160 7.05 3.76 -7.68
N ALA A 161 5.77 3.78 -7.37
CA ALA A 161 5.12 4.81 -6.57
C ALA A 161 4.46 4.22 -5.31
N VAL A 162 4.63 4.86 -4.16
CA VAL A 162 4.10 4.41 -2.86
C VAL A 162 3.41 5.57 -2.14
N ALA A 163 2.14 5.39 -1.78
CA ALA A 163 1.44 6.16 -0.74
C ALA A 163 1.57 5.39 0.58
N GLY A 164 2.59 5.74 1.37
CA GLY A 164 3.06 5.01 2.55
C GLY A 164 4.58 5.03 2.64
N ASP A 165 5.13 4.37 3.65
CA ASP A 165 6.57 4.23 3.83
C ASP A 165 7.18 3.28 2.78
N LEU A 166 8.36 3.61 2.24
CA LEU A 166 9.14 2.73 1.37
C LEU A 166 10.47 2.35 2.02
N TYR A 167 10.62 1.06 2.34
CA TYR A 167 11.87 0.46 2.77
C TYR A 167 12.48 -0.39 1.64
N LEU A 168 13.73 -0.07 1.27
CA LEU A 168 14.53 -0.82 0.31
C LEU A 168 15.83 -1.27 0.98
N ASN A 169 16.14 -2.56 0.92
CA ASN A 169 17.37 -3.13 1.48
C ASN A 169 18.03 -4.08 0.47
N ASN A 170 19.24 -3.72 0.04
CA ASN A 170 19.96 -4.35 -1.08
C ASN A 170 19.18 -4.42 -2.41
N VAL A 171 18.26 -3.47 -2.63
CA VAL A 171 17.48 -3.31 -3.87
C VAL A 171 17.93 -2.03 -4.58
N SER A 172 18.34 -2.17 -5.84
CA SER A 172 18.67 -1.04 -6.73
C SER A 172 17.48 -0.72 -7.63
N ILE A 173 17.27 0.57 -7.91
CA ILE A 173 16.22 1.05 -8.82
C ILE A 173 16.89 1.78 -9.99
N THR A 174 16.61 1.37 -11.22
CA THR A 174 17.21 1.96 -12.43
C THR A 174 16.18 2.34 -13.50
N GLY A 175 16.58 3.28 -14.36
CA GLY A 175 15.68 3.88 -15.33
C GLY A 175 14.53 4.63 -14.65
N GLY A 176 13.38 4.62 -15.31
CA GLY A 176 12.18 5.31 -14.87
C GLY A 176 12.26 6.81 -15.13
N HIS A 177 11.09 7.40 -15.39
CA HIS A 177 10.96 8.79 -15.77
C HIS A 177 9.93 9.49 -14.89
N SER A 178 10.33 10.65 -14.36
CA SER A 178 9.37 11.65 -13.91
C SER A 178 8.83 12.37 -15.13
N LEU A 179 7.72 11.88 -15.69
CA LEU A 179 6.97 12.68 -16.64
C LEU A 179 6.34 13.86 -15.93
N PHE A 180 6.43 15.00 -16.59
CA PHE A 180 5.85 16.28 -16.18
C PHE A 180 4.74 16.71 -17.14
N ASP A 181 4.19 15.76 -17.91
CA ASP A 181 2.99 16.01 -18.71
C ASP A 181 1.86 16.44 -17.77
N VAL A 182 0.93 17.26 -18.24
CA VAL A 182 -0.19 17.71 -17.42
C VAL A 182 -1.05 16.49 -17.13
N ALA A 183 -0.87 15.93 -15.94
CA ALA A 183 -1.64 14.82 -15.46
C ALA A 183 -3.13 15.21 -15.49
N ILE A 184 -4.00 14.28 -15.87
CA ILE A 184 -5.40 14.62 -16.13
C ILE A 184 -6.06 15.07 -14.83
N ASP A 185 -6.66 16.26 -14.83
CA ASP A 185 -7.50 16.69 -13.72
C ASP A 185 -8.66 15.70 -13.58
N VAL A 186 -8.71 14.97 -12.46
CA VAL A 186 -9.85 14.12 -12.08
C VAL A 186 -10.69 14.78 -10.98
N GLY A 187 -10.59 16.11 -10.86
CA GLY A 187 -11.43 17.00 -10.07
C GLY A 187 -10.82 17.45 -8.74
N GLN A 188 -9.49 17.41 -8.58
CA GLN A 188 -8.85 17.68 -7.28
C GLN A 188 -8.40 19.12 -7.06
N HIS A 189 -7.99 19.84 -8.11
CA HIS A 189 -7.61 21.26 -8.02
C HIS A 189 -7.73 21.95 -9.37
N SER A 190 -8.14 23.23 -9.42
CA SER A 190 -8.42 23.94 -10.68
C SER A 190 -7.18 24.54 -11.37
N ASP A 191 -5.97 24.21 -10.93
CA ASP A 191 -4.71 24.68 -11.52
C ASP A 191 -3.65 23.57 -11.50
N ASP A 192 -3.55 22.88 -12.63
CA ASP A 192 -2.58 21.81 -12.89
C ASP A 192 -1.40 22.23 -13.77
N GLN A 193 -1.27 23.52 -14.08
CA GLN A 193 -0.12 24.04 -14.85
C GLN A 193 1.17 24.12 -14.01
N GLN A 194 1.14 23.63 -12.77
CA GLN A 194 2.26 23.65 -11.82
C GLN A 194 3.23 22.48 -12.04
N ILE A 195 3.82 22.46 -13.23
CA ILE A 195 4.76 21.46 -13.74
C ILE A 195 5.88 21.15 -12.73
N ALA A 196 6.43 22.16 -12.05
CA ALA A 196 7.53 22.00 -11.08
C ALA A 196 7.15 21.22 -9.80
N THR A 197 5.88 21.19 -9.40
CA THR A 197 5.39 20.37 -8.27
C THR A 197 4.99 18.96 -8.69
N LEU A 198 4.59 18.77 -9.95
CA LEU A 198 4.22 17.47 -10.52
C LEU A 198 5.47 16.62 -10.87
N ALA A 199 6.57 17.26 -11.24
CA ALA A 199 7.82 16.59 -11.63
C ALA A 199 8.67 16.04 -10.45
N ARG A 200 8.11 15.84 -9.25
CA ARG A 200 8.88 15.37 -8.07
C ARG A 200 9.02 13.83 -8.04
N GLY A 201 10.15 13.37 -7.52
CA GLY A 201 10.58 11.97 -7.64
C GLY A 201 11.18 11.68 -9.03
N ALA A 202 11.97 10.63 -9.18
CA ALA A 202 12.54 10.20 -10.47
C ALA A 202 11.90 8.86 -10.88
N GLY A 203 12.69 7.78 -10.98
CA GLY A 203 12.15 6.42 -11.05
C GLY A 203 11.37 6.00 -9.79
N LEU A 204 11.54 6.70 -8.66
CA LEU A 204 10.77 6.50 -7.43
C LEU A 204 9.90 7.71 -7.08
N ALA A 205 8.74 7.41 -6.48
CA ALA A 205 7.77 8.32 -5.90
C ALA A 205 7.33 7.77 -4.53
N VAL A 206 7.47 8.53 -3.43
CA VAL A 206 7.12 8.08 -2.07
C VAL A 206 6.47 9.21 -1.29
N TRP A 207 5.33 8.92 -0.68
CA TRP A 207 4.53 9.85 0.11
C TRP A 207 4.02 9.16 1.37
N GLY A 208 4.75 9.31 2.48
CA GLY A 208 4.45 8.84 3.83
C GLY A 208 4.80 9.91 4.85
#